data_AF-A0A9X7RG08-F1
#
_entry.id   AF-A0A9X7RG08-F1
#
_cell.length_a   1.000
_cell.length_b   1.000
_cell.length_c   1.000
_cell.angle_alpha   90.00
_cell.angle_beta   90.00
_cell.angle_gamma   90.00
#
_symmetry.space_group_name_H-M   'P 1'
#
loop_
_entity.id
_entity.type
_entity.pdbx_description
1 polymer ?
#
loop_
_entity_poly.entity_id
_entity_poly.type
_entity_poly.pdbx_seq_one_letter_code
_entity_poly.pdbx_strand_id
1 'polypeptide(L)'
;MSSSKDDLPVGQMTKHFAGNISQLNAIVLSDYRRTEENIGYHKGRLDQGFKLLVLKHLPLPEVFEFQGTTLRSGGRYGLPEETQEADRRRATVHDGILADRGAAGYRDLQTRALSLATVTGPKRLVKVMPTIRHDEHMAPRDQYPMGGGFLQWDLKKPGLPFFCAAHFKPGGTVVTVDGIFQVNSDNFLADYPQREKLQKYLQTI
;
A
#
# COMPACT_ATOMS: atom_id res chain seq x y z
N MET A 1 11.84 24.78 15.12
CA MET A 1 12.30 24.09 13.88
C MET A 1 11.85 22.64 13.99
N SER A 2 10.73 22.30 13.38
CA SER A 2 10.12 20.96 13.45
C SER A 2 10.89 20.01 12.54
N SER A 3 11.59 19.04 13.12
CA SER A 3 12.16 17.91 12.37
C SER A 3 11.04 17.27 11.55
N SER A 4 11.13 17.38 10.21
CA SER A 4 10.10 16.80 9.35
C SER A 4 10.08 15.29 9.59
N LYS A 5 8.91 14.76 10.00
CA LYS A 5 8.69 13.31 10.19
C LYS A 5 8.78 12.51 8.87
N ASP A 6 9.23 13.13 7.78
CA ASP A 6 9.05 12.70 6.40
C ASP A 6 10.33 12.40 5.62
N ASP A 7 11.51 12.59 6.21
CA ASP A 7 12.75 12.19 5.56
C ASP A 7 13.04 10.72 5.86
N LEU A 8 12.46 9.84 5.03
CA LEU A 8 12.73 8.41 5.03
C LEU A 8 13.74 8.14 3.91
N PRO A 9 15.05 8.23 4.14
CA PRO A 9 16.05 8.01 3.09
C PRO A 9 15.88 6.62 2.45
N VAL A 10 16.05 6.56 1.12
CA VAL A 10 16.10 5.29 0.40
C VAL A 10 17.24 4.43 0.93
N GLY A 11 17.04 3.12 0.99
CA GLY A 11 18.07 2.21 1.47
C GLY A 11 18.11 1.99 2.98
N GLN A 12 17.22 2.63 3.74
CA GLN A 12 17.21 2.49 5.19
C GLN A 12 15.96 1.76 5.69
N MET A 13 16.14 1.07 6.82
CA MET A 13 15.01 0.56 7.59
C MET A 13 14.32 1.72 8.29
N THR A 14 13.00 1.74 8.21
CA THR A 14 12.16 2.71 8.89
C THR A 14 12.00 2.33 10.36
N LYS A 15 11.52 3.29 11.16
CA LYS A 15 10.81 2.97 12.41
C LYS A 15 9.57 2.11 12.13
N HIS A 16 8.95 1.59 13.18
CA HIS A 16 7.73 0.80 13.03
C HIS A 16 6.59 1.64 12.46
N PHE A 17 5.95 1.12 11.41
CA PHE A 17 4.76 1.70 10.78
C PHE A 17 3.60 0.72 10.84
N ALA A 18 2.47 1.21 11.36
CA ALA A 18 1.18 0.54 11.34
C ALA A 18 0.38 0.94 10.08
N GLY A 19 -0.83 0.42 9.97
CA GLY A 19 -1.78 0.79 8.94
C GLY A 19 -1.74 -0.11 7.70
N ASN A 20 -2.51 0.27 6.70
CA ASN A 20 -2.74 -0.56 5.52
C ASN A 20 -1.46 -0.87 4.73
N ILE A 21 -1.40 -2.11 4.25
CA ILE A 21 -0.42 -2.65 3.30
C ILE A 21 -1.15 -3.47 2.22
N SER A 22 -0.52 -3.56 1.06
CA SER A 22 -1.01 -4.38 -0.06
C SER A 22 0.16 -5.12 -0.71
N GLN A 23 -0.03 -5.60 -1.93
CA GLN A 23 0.96 -6.37 -2.67
C GLN A 23 1.61 -5.53 -3.77
N LEU A 24 2.88 -5.79 -4.08
CA LEU A 24 3.62 -5.05 -5.10
C LEU A 24 2.95 -5.08 -6.49
N ASN A 25 2.28 -6.18 -6.84
CA ASN A 25 1.53 -6.31 -8.10
C ASN A 25 0.31 -5.37 -8.20
N ALA A 26 -0.11 -4.73 -7.11
CA ALA A 26 -1.09 -3.64 -7.17
C ALA A 26 -0.49 -2.33 -7.73
N ILE A 27 0.84 -2.23 -7.75
CA ILE A 27 1.57 -1.03 -8.17
C ILE A 27 1.92 -1.11 -9.65
N VAL A 28 1.40 -0.16 -10.43
CA VAL A 28 1.63 -0.03 -11.87
C VAL A 28 2.62 1.11 -12.10
N LEU A 29 3.88 0.77 -12.37
CA LEU A 29 4.97 1.74 -12.48
C LEU A 29 4.77 2.75 -13.62
N SER A 30 4.10 2.31 -14.70
CA SER A 30 3.81 3.12 -15.88
C SER A 30 2.57 4.02 -15.74
N ASP A 31 1.78 3.87 -14.67
CA ASP A 31 0.52 4.58 -14.51
C ASP A 31 0.14 4.68 -13.02
N TYR A 32 0.41 5.85 -12.44
CA TYR A 32 0.09 6.13 -11.04
C TYR A 32 -1.41 6.20 -10.79
N ARG A 33 -2.21 6.62 -11.78
CA ARG A 33 -3.68 6.62 -11.65
C ARG A 33 -4.21 5.20 -11.60
N ARG A 34 -3.65 4.31 -12.43
CA ARG A 34 -3.98 2.88 -12.33
C ARG A 34 -3.58 2.28 -10.99
N THR A 35 -2.47 2.73 -10.42
CA THR A 35 -2.07 2.34 -9.06
C THR A 35 -3.10 2.83 -8.03
N GLU A 36 -3.55 4.09 -8.10
CA GLU A 36 -4.58 4.65 -7.22
C GLU A 36 -5.89 3.87 -7.32
N GLU A 37 -6.34 3.55 -8.54
CA GLU A 37 -7.50 2.68 -8.79
C GLU A 37 -7.31 1.30 -8.17
N ASN A 38 -6.11 0.71 -8.26
CA ASN A 38 -5.85 -0.61 -7.71
C ASN A 38 -5.93 -0.64 -6.17
N ILE A 39 -5.36 0.37 -5.51
CA ILE A 39 -5.23 0.39 -4.04
C ILE A 39 -6.30 1.24 -3.33
N GLY A 40 -7.17 1.92 -4.07
CA GLY A 40 -8.26 2.73 -3.51
C GLY A 40 -7.78 4.08 -2.95
N TYR A 41 -7.04 4.85 -3.74
CA TYR A 41 -6.68 6.23 -3.42
C TYR A 41 -7.42 7.24 -4.31
N HIS A 42 -7.62 8.44 -3.78
CA HIS A 42 -8.07 9.59 -4.56
C HIS A 42 -7.19 9.77 -5.80
N LYS A 43 -7.83 10.10 -6.93
CA LYS A 43 -7.16 10.34 -8.21
C LYS A 43 -6.15 11.49 -8.13
N GLY A 44 -4.93 11.28 -8.62
CA GLY A 44 -3.84 12.26 -8.62
C GLY A 44 -3.10 12.42 -7.29
N ARG A 45 -3.44 11.63 -6.26
CA ARG A 45 -2.74 11.63 -4.97
C ARG A 45 -1.26 11.21 -5.10
N LEU A 46 -0.96 10.27 -5.99
CA LEU A 46 0.37 9.74 -6.27
C LEU A 46 1.15 10.59 -7.29
N ASP A 47 0.49 11.47 -8.03
CA ASP A 47 1.14 12.38 -8.99
C ASP A 47 2.09 13.38 -8.29
N GLN A 48 1.84 13.69 -7.00
CA GLN A 48 2.74 14.49 -6.15
C GLN A 48 3.90 13.67 -5.56
N GLY A 49 4.06 12.43 -6.01
CA GLY A 49 5.05 11.50 -5.53
C GLY A 49 4.60 10.71 -4.31
N PHE A 50 5.37 9.66 -4.04
CA PHE A 50 5.15 8.74 -2.94
C PHE A 50 6.42 7.97 -2.62
N LYS A 51 6.46 7.37 -1.43
CA LYS A 51 7.50 6.43 -1.05
C LYS A 51 6.92 5.02 -1.11
N LEU A 52 7.70 4.09 -1.65
CA LEU A 52 7.35 2.68 -1.65
C LEU A 52 8.22 1.96 -0.63
N LEU A 53 7.58 1.40 0.38
CA LEU A 53 8.23 0.64 1.43
C LEU A 53 7.93 -0.84 1.26
N VAL A 54 8.91 -1.68 1.58
CA VAL A 54 8.80 -3.14 1.48
C VAL A 54 9.14 -3.81 2.81
N LEU A 55 8.55 -4.97 3.07
CA LEU A 55 8.98 -5.82 4.18
C LEU A 55 10.17 -6.70 3.78
N LYS A 56 11.12 -6.88 4.71
CA LYS A 56 12.24 -7.83 4.58
C LYS A 56 11.97 -9.17 5.27
N HIS A 57 10.96 -9.22 6.12
CA HIS A 57 10.51 -10.41 6.83
C HIS A 57 8.99 -10.47 6.75
N LEU A 58 8.44 -11.69 6.64
CA LEU A 58 6.99 -11.85 6.68
C LEU A 58 6.47 -11.50 8.09
N PRO A 59 5.33 -10.81 8.19
CA PRO A 59 4.68 -10.57 9.47
C PRO A 59 4.23 -11.90 10.09
N LEU A 60 4.12 -11.93 11.42
CA LEU A 60 3.39 -13.00 12.10
C LEU A 60 1.89 -12.71 12.07
N PRO A 61 0.99 -13.73 12.13
CA PRO A 61 -0.42 -13.45 11.95
C PRO A 61 -1.08 -12.60 13.04
N GLU A 62 -0.45 -12.47 14.20
CA GLU A 62 -0.93 -11.65 15.32
C GLU A 62 -0.74 -10.16 15.09
N VAL A 63 0.26 -9.76 14.28
CA VAL A 63 0.60 -8.35 14.06
C VAL A 63 -0.15 -7.71 12.90
N PHE A 64 -1.03 -8.45 12.21
CA PHE A 64 -1.86 -7.91 11.15
C PHE A 64 -3.34 -8.29 11.32
N GLU A 65 -4.20 -7.56 10.62
CA GLU A 65 -5.63 -7.80 10.49
C GLU A 65 -5.97 -7.99 9.00
N PHE A 66 -6.74 -9.03 8.69
CA PHE A 66 -7.15 -9.29 7.31
C PHE A 66 -8.31 -8.38 6.93
N GLN A 67 -8.09 -7.51 5.93
CA GLN A 67 -9.09 -6.53 5.48
C GLN A 67 -9.75 -6.94 4.14
N GLY A 68 -9.54 -8.18 3.69
CA GLY A 68 -10.07 -8.66 2.42
C GLY A 68 -9.30 -8.12 1.23
N THR A 69 -10.04 -7.56 0.27
CA THR A 69 -9.48 -6.96 -0.95
C THR A 69 -9.78 -5.48 -1.03
N THR A 70 -9.07 -4.73 -1.88
CA THR A 70 -9.25 -3.28 -2.06
C THR A 70 -10.65 -2.92 -2.60
N LEU A 71 -11.49 -3.89 -3.00
CA LEU A 71 -12.93 -3.69 -3.21
C LEU A 71 -13.68 -3.31 -1.93
N ARG A 72 -13.05 -3.49 -0.77
CA ARG A 72 -13.57 -3.17 0.56
C ARG A 72 -12.76 -2.03 1.15
N SER A 73 -12.99 -0.80 0.70
CA SER A 73 -12.23 0.36 1.18
C SER A 73 -12.30 0.46 2.71
N GLY A 74 -11.14 0.63 3.34
CA GLY A 74 -10.98 0.65 4.79
C GLY A 74 -11.25 -0.70 5.48
N GLY A 75 -11.31 -1.80 4.72
CA GLY A 75 -11.62 -3.12 5.27
C GLY A 75 -13.06 -3.27 5.72
N ARG A 76 -13.98 -2.55 5.07
CA ARG A 76 -15.40 -2.48 5.44
C ARG A 76 -16.30 -2.95 4.31
N TYR A 77 -17.45 -3.53 4.68
CA TYR A 77 -18.47 -3.92 3.72
C TYR A 77 -19.14 -2.69 3.07
N GLY A 78 -19.64 -2.87 1.84
CA GLY A 78 -20.23 -1.79 1.05
C GLY A 78 -19.20 -0.81 0.47
N LEU A 79 -19.71 0.24 -0.16
CA LEU A 79 -18.90 1.35 -0.68
C LEU A 79 -18.57 2.34 0.46
N PRO A 80 -17.47 3.08 0.36
CA PRO A 80 -17.18 4.18 1.28
C PRO A 80 -18.24 5.29 1.21
N GLU A 81 -18.52 5.92 2.35
CA GLU A 81 -19.63 6.88 2.50
C GLU A 81 -19.22 8.35 2.28
N GLU A 82 -20.18 9.28 2.32
CA GLU A 82 -19.90 10.74 2.23
C GLU A 82 -19.25 11.30 3.49
N THR A 83 -19.70 10.81 4.64
CA THR A 83 -19.30 11.36 5.93
C THR A 83 -18.43 10.36 6.67
N GLN A 84 -17.45 10.87 7.41
CA GLN A 84 -16.57 10.07 8.25
C GLN A 84 -17.37 9.23 9.27
N GLU A 85 -18.46 9.79 9.80
CA GLU A 85 -19.31 9.12 10.76
C GLU A 85 -20.07 7.94 10.16
N ALA A 86 -20.69 8.11 9.00
CA ALA A 86 -21.37 7.03 8.31
C ALA A 86 -20.39 5.94 7.88
N ASP A 87 -19.22 6.34 7.36
CA ASP A 87 -18.19 5.39 6.92
C ASP A 87 -17.66 4.52 8.07
N ARG A 88 -17.42 5.13 9.24
CA ARG A 88 -16.99 4.42 10.45
C ARG A 88 -18.00 3.42 10.99
N ARG A 89 -19.30 3.60 10.69
CA ARG A 89 -20.37 2.69 11.11
C ARG A 89 -20.52 1.47 10.21
N ARG A 90 -19.91 1.46 9.01
CA ARG A 90 -19.94 0.29 8.13
C ARG A 90 -19.31 -0.91 8.83
N ALA A 91 -19.95 -2.07 8.75
CA ALA A 91 -19.44 -3.31 9.32
C ALA A 91 -18.05 -3.65 8.75
N THR A 92 -17.13 -4.09 9.61
CA THR A 92 -15.78 -4.45 9.19
C THR A 92 -15.75 -5.88 8.63
N VAL A 93 -14.85 -6.11 7.67
CA VAL A 93 -14.56 -7.45 7.15
C VAL A 93 -14.01 -8.34 8.26
N HIS A 94 -13.17 -7.78 9.12
CA HIS A 94 -12.62 -8.46 10.30
C HIS A 94 -13.71 -9.03 11.20
N ASP A 95 -14.64 -8.18 11.67
CA ASP A 95 -15.71 -8.58 12.59
C ASP A 95 -16.66 -9.59 11.93
N GLY A 96 -16.97 -9.40 10.64
CA GLY A 96 -17.79 -10.35 9.90
C GLY A 96 -17.16 -11.74 9.83
N ILE A 97 -15.87 -11.85 9.52
CA ILE A 97 -15.18 -13.15 9.46
C ILE A 97 -15.10 -13.79 10.85
N LEU A 98 -14.85 -12.99 11.90
CA LEU A 98 -14.84 -13.49 13.28
C LEU A 98 -16.20 -14.03 13.70
N ALA A 99 -17.30 -13.33 13.37
CA ALA A 99 -18.65 -13.79 13.64
C ALA A 99 -18.97 -15.10 12.91
N ASP A 100 -18.58 -15.20 11.63
CA ASP A 100 -18.89 -16.36 10.78
C ASP A 100 -18.04 -17.60 11.09
N ARG A 101 -16.76 -17.42 11.43
CA ARG A 101 -15.77 -18.50 11.52
C ARG A 101 -15.19 -18.73 12.91
N GLY A 102 -15.50 -17.85 13.85
CA GLY A 102 -14.86 -17.82 15.17
C GLY A 102 -13.37 -17.47 15.11
N ALA A 103 -12.75 -17.37 16.29
CA ALA A 103 -11.34 -16.98 16.42
C ALA A 103 -10.38 -17.95 15.74
N ALA A 104 -10.62 -19.26 15.85
CA ALA A 104 -9.79 -20.30 15.23
C ALA A 104 -9.85 -20.22 13.69
N GLY A 105 -11.06 -20.15 13.12
CA GLY A 105 -11.22 -20.05 11.68
C GLY A 105 -10.67 -18.73 11.10
N TYR A 106 -10.75 -17.64 11.85
CA TYR A 106 -10.10 -16.38 11.48
C TYR A 106 -8.57 -16.51 11.48
N ARG A 107 -7.98 -17.15 12.51
CA ARG A 107 -6.54 -17.38 12.60
C ARG A 107 -6.01 -18.25 11.45
N ASP A 108 -6.77 -19.27 11.07
CA ASP A 108 -6.46 -20.11 9.92
C ASP A 108 -6.48 -19.30 8.62
N LEU A 109 -7.48 -18.43 8.44
CA LEU A 109 -7.56 -17.55 7.27
C LEU A 109 -6.36 -16.59 7.21
N GLN A 110 -5.98 -15.99 8.34
CA GLN A 110 -4.79 -15.13 8.41
C GLN A 110 -3.53 -15.89 7.98
N THR A 111 -3.35 -17.10 8.50
CA THR A 111 -2.19 -17.94 8.19
C THR A 111 -2.13 -18.29 6.71
N ARG A 112 -3.27 -18.66 6.10
CA ARG A 112 -3.37 -18.93 4.67
C ARG A 112 -3.15 -17.69 3.80
N ALA A 113 -3.65 -16.52 4.22
CA ALA A 113 -3.43 -15.28 3.49
C ALA A 113 -1.94 -14.91 3.48
N LEU A 114 -1.24 -15.11 4.59
CA LEU A 114 0.20 -14.87 4.66
C LEU A 114 1.04 -15.90 3.92
N SER A 115 0.62 -17.17 3.83
CA SER A 115 1.40 -18.17 3.10
C SER A 115 1.52 -17.87 1.61
N LEU A 116 0.64 -17.00 1.09
CA LEU A 116 0.69 -16.48 -0.29
C LEU A 116 1.58 -15.23 -0.44
N ALA A 117 1.96 -14.60 0.67
CA ALA A 117 2.82 -13.43 0.70
C ALA A 117 4.29 -13.87 0.65
N THR A 118 5.11 -13.05 0.00
CA THR A 118 6.54 -13.28 -0.15
C THR A 118 7.31 -12.05 0.32
N VAL A 119 8.61 -12.21 0.61
CA VAL A 119 9.49 -11.06 0.88
C VAL A 119 10.11 -10.50 -0.41
N THR A 120 10.06 -11.26 -1.50
CA THR A 120 10.54 -10.90 -2.85
C THR A 120 9.48 -11.25 -3.90
N GLY A 121 9.66 -10.79 -5.14
CA GLY A 121 8.74 -11.05 -6.24
C GLY A 121 7.48 -10.16 -6.21
N PRO A 122 6.55 -10.37 -7.16
CA PRO A 122 5.40 -9.49 -7.37
C PRO A 122 4.34 -9.57 -6.25
N LYS A 123 4.32 -10.64 -5.47
CA LYS A 123 3.36 -10.83 -4.36
C LYS A 123 3.87 -10.31 -3.02
N ARG A 124 5.03 -9.63 -3.01
CA ARG A 124 5.60 -9.11 -1.77
C ARG A 124 4.75 -8.02 -1.15
N LEU A 125 4.76 -7.94 0.17
CA LEU A 125 4.00 -6.95 0.92
C LEU A 125 4.67 -5.58 0.86
N VAL A 126 3.88 -4.56 0.54
CA VAL A 126 4.33 -3.18 0.35
C VAL A 126 3.43 -2.20 1.09
N LYS A 127 4.03 -1.07 1.50
CA LYS A 127 3.31 0.10 1.97
C LYS A 127 3.57 1.26 1.02
N VAL A 128 2.50 1.83 0.48
CA VAL A 128 2.56 3.07 -0.30
C VAL A 128 2.35 4.24 0.64
N MET A 129 3.31 5.16 0.68
CA MET A 129 3.23 6.39 1.48
C MET A 129 3.20 7.60 0.55
N PRO A 130 2.00 8.10 0.19
CA PRO A 130 1.88 9.30 -0.65
C PRO A 130 2.47 10.54 0.03
N THR A 131 2.98 11.47 -0.78
CA THR A 131 3.37 12.81 -0.32
C THR A 131 2.17 13.55 0.24
N ILE A 132 1.02 13.52 -0.48
CA ILE A 132 -0.24 14.08 0.01
C ILE A 132 -0.81 13.16 1.11
N ARG A 133 -0.87 13.69 2.33
CA ARG A 133 -1.37 12.98 3.52
C ARG A 133 -2.89 12.87 3.53
N HIS A 134 -3.42 12.28 4.60
CA HIS A 134 -4.87 12.22 4.82
C HIS A 134 -5.43 13.64 4.95
N ASP A 135 -6.58 13.88 4.35
CA ASP A 135 -7.34 15.12 4.44
C ASP A 135 -8.65 14.83 5.20
N GLU A 136 -8.75 15.32 6.43
CA GLU A 136 -9.93 15.13 7.28
C GLU A 136 -11.18 15.82 6.71
N HIS A 137 -11.03 16.76 5.77
CA HIS A 137 -12.12 17.49 5.14
C HIS A 137 -12.60 16.86 3.83
N MET A 138 -11.88 15.87 3.29
CA MET A 138 -12.28 15.12 2.10
C MET A 138 -13.21 13.96 2.49
N ALA A 139 -14.32 13.80 1.75
CA ALA A 139 -15.25 12.69 1.97
C ALA A 139 -14.54 11.33 1.84
N PRO A 140 -14.86 10.33 2.68
CA PRO A 140 -14.25 8.99 2.60
C PRO A 140 -14.34 8.38 1.20
N ARG A 141 -15.49 8.51 0.53
CA ARG A 141 -15.71 8.01 -0.83
C ARG A 141 -14.75 8.57 -1.88
N ASP A 142 -14.30 9.80 -1.69
CA ASP A 142 -13.39 10.48 -2.61
C ASP A 142 -11.95 10.21 -2.21
N GLN A 143 -11.66 10.22 -0.91
CA GLN A 143 -10.31 10.09 -0.40
C GLN A 143 -9.75 8.66 -0.53
N TYR A 144 -10.61 7.68 -0.30
CA TYR A 144 -10.31 6.25 -0.38
C TYR A 144 -11.47 5.52 -1.10
N PRO A 145 -11.62 5.72 -2.42
CA PRO A 145 -12.65 5.03 -3.20
C PRO A 145 -12.43 3.51 -3.18
N MET A 146 -13.43 2.78 -3.66
CA MET A 146 -13.30 1.34 -3.92
C MET A 146 -12.13 1.08 -4.89
N GLY A 147 -11.22 0.18 -4.52
CA GLY A 147 -10.07 -0.18 -5.32
C GLY A 147 -10.28 -1.39 -6.25
N GLY A 148 -9.22 -1.84 -6.92
CA GLY A 148 -9.24 -2.85 -7.98
C GLY A 148 -9.29 -4.33 -7.56
N GLY A 149 -9.44 -4.64 -6.27
CA GLY A 149 -9.57 -6.02 -5.77
C GLY A 149 -8.29 -6.75 -5.41
N PHE A 150 -7.22 -6.02 -5.11
CA PHE A 150 -5.97 -6.59 -4.58
C PHE A 150 -6.09 -6.90 -3.09
N LEU A 151 -5.38 -7.92 -2.60
CA LEU A 151 -5.39 -8.23 -1.17
C LEU A 151 -4.84 -7.06 -0.36
N GLN A 152 -5.43 -6.85 0.81
CA GLN A 152 -5.01 -5.81 1.75
C GLN A 152 -5.11 -6.29 3.20
N TRP A 153 -4.24 -5.70 4.01
CA TRP A 153 -4.13 -5.99 5.43
C TRP A 153 -3.86 -4.71 6.19
N ASP A 154 -4.27 -4.67 7.45
CA ASP A 154 -3.87 -3.61 8.37
C ASP A 154 -2.79 -4.12 9.32
N LEU A 155 -1.66 -3.45 9.41
CA LEU A 155 -0.66 -3.75 10.44
C LEU A 155 -1.09 -3.10 11.76
N LYS A 156 -1.27 -3.92 12.80
CA LYS A 156 -1.63 -3.47 14.14
C LYS A 156 -0.49 -2.67 14.76
N LYS A 157 -0.81 -1.72 15.65
CA LYS A 157 0.20 -0.98 16.41
C LYS A 157 1.03 -1.94 17.28
N PRO A 158 2.36 -1.76 17.38
CA PRO A 158 3.15 -0.62 16.90
C PRO A 158 3.50 -0.64 15.39
N GLY A 159 3.19 -1.72 14.68
CA GLY A 159 3.48 -1.90 13.26
C GLY A 159 4.75 -2.72 13.03
N LEU A 160 5.35 -2.58 11.84
CA LEU A 160 6.63 -3.23 11.49
C LEU A 160 7.60 -2.23 10.87
N PRO A 161 8.93 -2.46 11.00
CA PRO A 161 9.90 -1.72 10.23
C PRO A 161 9.86 -2.17 8.78
N PHE A 162 9.95 -1.21 7.85
CA PHE A 162 10.04 -1.48 6.43
C PHE A 162 11.38 -1.01 5.91
N PHE A 163 11.82 -1.51 4.78
CA PHE A 163 12.90 -0.89 4.03
C PHE A 163 12.32 0.12 3.04
N CYS A 164 12.85 1.35 3.04
CA CYS A 164 12.49 2.36 2.06
C CYS A 164 13.14 2.03 0.71
N ALA A 165 12.38 1.41 -0.19
CA ALA A 165 12.91 0.92 -1.45
C ALA A 165 13.10 2.04 -2.48
N ALA A 166 12.09 2.92 -2.59
CA ALA A 166 12.06 3.89 -3.66
C ALA A 166 11.29 5.15 -3.28
N HIS A 167 11.76 6.27 -3.82
CA HIS A 167 11.07 7.56 -3.82
C HIS A 167 10.62 7.88 -5.23
N PHE A 168 9.31 7.83 -5.45
CA PHE A 168 8.67 8.28 -6.67
C PHE A 168 8.42 9.79 -6.54
N LYS A 169 8.98 10.56 -7.47
CA LYS A 169 8.85 12.01 -7.52
C LYS A 169 7.76 12.41 -8.53
N PRO A 170 7.23 13.65 -8.44
CA PRO A 170 6.45 14.22 -9.53
C PRO A 170 7.20 14.13 -10.86
N GLY A 171 6.49 13.86 -11.95
CA GLY A 171 7.09 13.74 -13.29
C GLY A 171 7.83 12.43 -13.55
N GLY A 172 7.65 11.39 -12.72
CA GLY A 172 8.07 10.04 -13.07
C GLY A 172 9.53 9.68 -12.75
N THR A 173 10.29 10.58 -12.13
CA THR A 173 11.62 10.24 -11.62
C THR A 173 11.51 9.37 -10.36
N VAL A 174 12.28 8.29 -10.29
CA VAL A 174 12.30 7.37 -9.15
C VAL A 174 13.72 7.24 -8.62
N VAL A 175 13.92 7.57 -7.36
CA VAL A 175 15.22 7.43 -6.67
C VAL A 175 15.23 6.15 -5.85
N THR A 176 16.30 5.38 -5.96
CA THR A 176 16.56 4.16 -5.19
C THR A 176 18.01 4.15 -4.71
N VAL A 177 18.42 3.09 -3.99
CA VAL A 177 19.85 2.88 -3.68
C VAL A 177 20.67 2.56 -4.93
N ASP A 178 20.09 1.86 -5.90
CA ASP A 178 20.79 1.39 -7.11
C ASP A 178 20.88 2.45 -8.19
N GLY A 179 20.25 3.61 -7.98
CA GLY A 179 20.31 4.75 -8.87
C GLY A 179 18.96 5.44 -9.08
N ILE A 180 18.92 6.25 -10.14
CA ILE A 180 17.77 7.05 -10.54
C ILE A 180 17.19 6.46 -11.83
N PHE A 181 15.87 6.26 -11.83
CA PHE A 181 15.09 5.79 -12.97
C PHE A 181 14.14 6.88 -13.43
N GLN A 182 13.81 6.88 -14.72
CA GLN A 182 12.75 7.70 -15.29
C GLN A 182 11.69 6.77 -15.86
N VAL A 183 10.46 6.83 -15.34
CA VAL A 183 9.41 5.86 -15.72
C VAL A 183 8.16 6.47 -16.33
N ASN A 184 7.95 7.78 -16.23
CA ASN A 184 6.79 8.46 -16.83
C ASN A 184 7.21 9.83 -17.40
N SER A 185 8.11 9.82 -18.40
CA SER A 185 8.58 11.02 -19.11
C SER A 185 7.79 11.36 -20.38
N ASP A 186 6.66 10.67 -20.60
CA ASP A 186 5.90 10.66 -21.86
C ASP A 186 6.68 10.12 -23.08
N ASN A 187 7.88 9.54 -22.85
CA ASN A 187 8.65 8.84 -23.87
C ASN A 187 8.69 7.34 -23.56
N PHE A 188 7.73 6.60 -24.13
CA PHE A 188 7.60 5.16 -23.90
C PHE A 188 8.89 4.38 -24.17
N LEU A 189 9.59 4.68 -25.27
CA LEU A 189 10.80 3.96 -25.67
C LEU A 189 11.97 4.19 -24.69
N ALA A 190 12.04 5.39 -24.09
CA ALA A 190 13.02 5.68 -23.05
C ALA A 190 12.62 5.09 -21.68
N ASP A 191 11.32 5.13 -21.35
CA ASP A 191 10.82 4.71 -20.05
C ASP A 191 10.73 3.19 -19.90
N TYR A 192 10.39 2.45 -20.96
CA TYR A 192 10.12 1.01 -20.87
C TYR A 192 11.29 0.20 -20.30
N PRO A 193 12.55 0.36 -20.78
CA PRO A 193 13.69 -0.36 -20.19
C PRO A 193 13.96 0.05 -18.73
N GLN A 194 13.64 1.28 -18.35
CA GLN A 194 13.81 1.77 -16.98
C GLN A 194 12.75 1.16 -16.05
N ARG A 195 11.51 1.04 -16.52
CA ARG A 195 10.42 0.35 -15.81
C ARG A 195 10.76 -1.11 -15.54
N GLU A 196 11.31 -1.82 -16.52
CA GLU A 196 11.74 -3.21 -16.35
C GLU A 196 12.83 -3.35 -15.28
N LYS A 197 13.86 -2.50 -15.33
CA LYS A 197 14.94 -2.49 -14.33
C LYS A 197 14.41 -2.17 -12.94
N LEU A 198 13.56 -1.15 -12.82
CA LEU A 198 12.95 -0.77 -11.54
C LEU A 198 12.03 -1.88 -11.01
N GLN A 199 11.25 -2.52 -11.88
CA GLN A 199 10.40 -3.65 -11.49
C GLN A 199 11.24 -4.79 -10.92
N LYS A 200 12.34 -5.16 -11.60
CA LYS A 200 13.26 -6.19 -11.12
C LYS A 200 13.84 -5.80 -9.76
N TYR A 201 14.34 -4.57 -9.62
CA TYR A 201 14.85 -4.03 -8.36
C TYR A 201 13.82 -4.18 -7.22
N LEU A 202 12.59 -3.69 -7.41
CA LEU A 202 11.55 -3.73 -6.39
C LEU A 202 11.14 -5.16 -6.01
N GLN A 203 11.25 -6.11 -6.95
CA GLN A 203 10.98 -7.51 -6.68
C GLN A 203 12.12 -8.19 -5.92
N THR A 204 13.37 -7.74 -6.05
CA THR A 204 14.52 -8.43 -5.45
C THR A 204 14.96 -7.88 -4.10
N ILE A 205 14.85 -6.57 -3.89
CA ILE A 205 15.49 -5.91 -2.75
C ILE A 205 15.08 -6.46 -1.39
#